data_AF-A0A553GVP6-F1
#
_entry.id   AF-A0A553GVP6-F1
#
_cell.length_a   1.000
_cell.length_b   1.000
_cell.length_c   1.000
_cell.angle_alpha   90.00
_cell.angle_beta   90.00
_cell.angle_gamma   90.00
#
_symmetry.space_group_name_H-M   'P 1'
#
loop_
_entity.id
_entity.type
_entity.pdbx_description
1 polymer ?
#
loop_
_entity_poly.entity_id
_entity_poly.type
_entity_poly.pdbx_seq_one_letter_code
_entity_poly.pdbx_strand_id
1 'polypeptide(L)'
;MQPVRFSGQFADWRRVSRRLLASGAAPASLTWQVDGDGEDLFADAPMAADEAAANTPVRVPRDLPALLEQAARFRAEDRWALLYRILWRVCGGDRTAMLAGDPDGGELHRRIKAVRREAHHLHAFLRFRERDAALGAPQFVAWHDTAHDVLDLGAEHFAKRMGRHTWLVATPEGVARFDGQRLHYQRPCPADIRAFAEGLRDDGEALWQAYYTSTFNPARLNPKVMLNHMPARFWKHLPEGPLIPDLMSRARAGQQRLAQTAAVGEQPGRQVLIARERAQPQRQLPSSLDTCRNCDIWRDATQAVPGQGPAQASIMLVGEQPGDHEDLAGRPFIGPAGEVLARALAAAGLSRDALYLTNAVKHFKWEPRGGPTGRSATRKHATPKPAEIRACHGWLDKEVREVNPRVIVALGRTALASLLEVHDPQRLRLADFTGRPFRHLGRWILVGPHPAAILRAQDGGAALYDTLVQALAEAARLQQETEDSAAALDG
;
A
#
# COMPACT_ATOMS: atom_id res chain seq x y z
N MET A 1 -23.69 7.35 42.98
CA MET A 1 -23.17 6.12 42.34
C MET A 1 -22.51 5.29 43.42
N GLN A 2 -22.72 3.99 43.43
CA GLN A 2 -22.16 3.04 44.39
C GLN A 2 -20.71 2.73 44.01
N PRO A 3 -19.73 2.89 44.92
CA PRO A 3 -18.34 2.54 44.65
C PRO A 3 -18.15 1.03 44.61
N VAL A 4 -17.32 0.56 43.67
CA VAL A 4 -16.95 -0.84 43.48
C VAL A 4 -15.43 -0.94 43.55
N ARG A 5 -14.94 -1.56 44.63
CA ARG A 5 -13.51 -1.77 44.88
C ARG A 5 -13.04 -3.13 44.40
N PHE A 6 -11.83 -3.17 43.84
CA PHE A 6 -11.18 -4.38 43.35
C PHE A 6 -9.68 -4.12 43.10
N SER A 7 -8.91 -5.19 42.94
CA SER A 7 -7.44 -5.16 42.83
C SER A 7 -6.85 -4.55 41.55
N GLY A 8 -7.66 -4.04 40.61
CA GLY A 8 -7.17 -3.56 39.32
C GLY A 8 -6.80 -4.67 38.32
N GLN A 9 -6.93 -5.95 38.69
CA GLN A 9 -6.66 -7.08 37.81
C GLN A 9 -7.93 -7.60 37.14
N PHE A 10 -7.82 -8.08 35.89
CA PHE A 10 -8.98 -8.57 35.13
C PHE A 10 -9.68 -9.77 35.77
N ALA A 11 -8.93 -10.68 36.40
CA ALA A 11 -9.49 -11.85 37.08
C ALA A 11 -10.43 -11.45 38.23
N ASP A 12 -10.02 -10.45 39.01
CA ASP A 12 -10.81 -9.92 40.11
C ASP A 12 -11.98 -9.06 39.62
N TRP A 13 -11.74 -8.20 38.63
CA TRP A 13 -12.80 -7.48 37.92
C TRP A 13 -13.89 -8.45 37.44
N ARG A 14 -13.53 -9.56 36.78
CA ARG A 14 -14.47 -10.58 36.31
C ARG A 14 -15.28 -11.19 37.46
N ARG A 15 -14.64 -11.47 38.61
CA ARG A 15 -15.32 -11.99 39.81
C ARG A 15 -16.33 -10.99 40.36
N VAL A 16 -15.94 -9.73 40.46
CA VAL A 16 -16.81 -8.63 40.94
C VAL A 16 -17.96 -8.37 39.96
N SER A 17 -17.68 -8.29 38.66
CA SER A 17 -18.70 -8.10 37.62
C SER A 17 -19.75 -9.21 37.61
N ARG A 18 -19.37 -10.47 37.86
CA ARG A 18 -20.35 -11.58 37.94
C ARG A 18 -21.34 -11.40 39.08
N ARG A 19 -20.88 -10.88 40.23
CA ARG A 19 -21.75 -10.57 41.37
C ARG A 19 -22.70 -9.42 41.06
N LEU A 20 -22.18 -8.36 40.45
CA LEU A 20 -22.97 -7.18 40.04
C LEU A 20 -24.04 -7.52 38.98
N LEU A 21 -23.73 -8.43 38.05
CA LEU A 21 -24.71 -8.93 37.08
C LEU A 21 -25.81 -9.75 37.76
N ALA A 22 -25.45 -10.61 38.71
CA ALA A 22 -26.42 -11.41 39.46
C ALA A 22 -27.37 -10.54 40.29
N SER A 23 -26.89 -9.41 40.82
CA SER A 23 -27.70 -8.42 41.54
C SER A 23 -28.40 -7.41 40.63
N GLY A 24 -28.27 -7.52 39.29
CA GLY A 24 -28.91 -6.62 38.34
C GLY A 24 -28.40 -5.17 38.37
N ALA A 25 -27.19 -4.92 38.89
CA ALA A 25 -26.67 -3.57 39.07
C ALA A 25 -26.41 -2.87 37.72
N ALA A 26 -27.08 -1.74 37.47
CA ALA A 26 -26.96 -1.00 36.22
C ALA A 26 -25.59 -0.29 36.12
N PRO A 27 -24.95 -0.24 34.94
CA PRO A 27 -23.64 0.42 34.79
C PRO A 27 -23.60 1.88 35.24
N ALA A 28 -24.68 2.64 35.04
CA ALA A 28 -24.77 4.05 35.43
C ALA A 28 -24.82 4.27 36.95
N SER A 29 -25.15 3.23 37.73
CA SER A 29 -25.20 3.33 39.20
C SER A 29 -23.86 3.03 39.85
N LEU A 30 -22.80 2.69 39.11
CA LEU A 30 -21.53 2.17 39.65
C LEU A 30 -20.34 3.08 39.35
N THR A 31 -19.43 3.22 40.32
CA THR A 31 -18.13 3.88 40.15
C THR A 31 -17.02 2.88 40.45
N TRP A 32 -16.12 2.63 39.51
CA TRP A 32 -15.03 1.67 39.68
C TRP A 32 -13.82 2.33 40.36
N GLN A 33 -13.29 1.70 41.40
CA GLN A 33 -12.12 2.15 42.15
C GLN A 33 -11.11 1.00 42.28
N VAL A 34 -9.84 1.28 42.03
CA VAL A 34 -8.75 0.30 42.15
C VAL A 34 -8.15 0.40 43.55
N ASP A 35 -7.98 -0.74 44.23
CA ASP A 35 -7.36 -0.80 45.55
C ASP A 35 -5.92 -0.25 45.48
N GLY A 36 -5.65 0.84 46.21
CA GLY A 36 -4.35 1.53 46.23
C GLY A 36 -4.35 2.95 45.64
N ASP A 37 -5.38 3.34 44.88
CA ASP A 37 -5.58 4.74 44.45
C ASP A 37 -6.39 5.50 45.50
N GLY A 38 -5.70 6.09 46.49
CA GLY A 38 -6.26 7.03 47.46
C GLY A 38 -6.85 6.39 48.72
N GLU A 39 -6.19 6.63 49.86
CA GLU A 39 -6.83 6.52 51.18
C GLU A 39 -7.91 7.61 51.29
N ASP A 40 -9.14 7.26 50.93
CA ASP A 40 -10.29 8.12 51.22
C ASP A 40 -10.63 7.96 52.71
N LEU A 41 -10.26 8.97 53.51
CA LEU A 41 -10.31 9.01 54.99
C LEU A 41 -11.74 8.89 55.58
N PHE A 42 -12.76 8.70 54.74
CA PHE A 42 -14.19 8.65 55.11
C PHE A 42 -14.96 7.48 54.47
N ALA A 43 -14.30 6.45 53.97
CA ALA A 43 -15.01 5.31 53.39
C ALA A 43 -15.48 4.32 54.47
N ASP A 44 -16.79 4.26 54.68
CA ASP A 44 -17.47 3.22 55.45
C ASP A 44 -17.02 1.80 55.03
N ALA A 45 -16.99 0.91 56.03
CA ALA A 45 -16.46 -0.45 55.96
C ALA A 45 -16.96 -1.24 54.72
N PRO A 46 -16.13 -2.16 54.18
CA PRO A 46 -16.55 -3.00 53.06
C PRO A 46 -17.79 -3.79 53.47
N MET A 47 -18.88 -3.56 52.73
CA MET A 47 -20.12 -4.30 52.93
C MET A 47 -19.86 -5.76 52.58
N ALA A 48 -19.74 -6.60 53.62
CA ALA A 48 -19.86 -8.04 53.53
C ALA A 48 -21.29 -8.38 53.11
N ALA A 49 -21.58 -8.20 51.81
CA ALA A 49 -22.82 -8.67 51.21
C ALA A 49 -22.64 -10.14 50.84
N ASP A 50 -23.36 -10.99 51.57
CA ASP A 50 -23.54 -12.43 51.47
C ASP A 50 -22.98 -13.11 50.20
N GLU A 51 -22.13 -14.12 50.43
CA GLU A 51 -21.70 -15.11 49.42
C GLU A 51 -22.88 -15.93 48.83
N ALA A 52 -24.10 -15.76 49.35
CA ALA A 52 -25.26 -16.58 49.04
C ALA A 52 -26.05 -16.19 47.77
N ALA A 53 -25.81 -15.04 47.14
CA ALA A 53 -26.57 -14.59 45.96
C ALA A 53 -25.99 -15.05 44.58
N ALA A 54 -24.96 -15.90 44.59
CA ALA A 54 -24.12 -16.17 43.42
C ALA A 54 -24.60 -17.30 42.47
N ASN A 55 -25.90 -17.62 42.40
CA ASN A 55 -26.34 -18.86 41.71
C ASN A 55 -27.33 -18.71 40.54
N THR A 56 -27.58 -17.50 40.04
CA THR A 56 -28.31 -17.35 38.76
C THR A 56 -27.32 -17.49 37.59
N PRO A 57 -27.47 -18.50 36.70
CA PRO A 57 -26.53 -18.71 35.62
C PRO A 57 -26.65 -17.61 34.55
N VAL A 58 -25.75 -16.62 34.62
CA VAL A 58 -25.62 -15.58 33.59
C VAL A 58 -25.00 -16.19 32.33
N ARG A 59 -25.75 -16.21 31.22
CA ARG A 59 -25.31 -16.80 29.96
C ARG A 59 -24.45 -15.82 29.15
N VAL A 60 -23.12 -15.93 29.28
CA VAL A 60 -22.17 -15.11 28.53
C VAL A 60 -21.75 -15.81 27.23
N PRO A 61 -21.75 -15.13 26.06
CA PRO A 61 -21.18 -15.66 24.82
C PRO A 61 -19.72 -16.10 25.00
N ARG A 62 -19.32 -17.20 24.36
CA ARG A 62 -17.97 -17.79 24.52
C ARG A 62 -16.84 -16.82 24.18
N ASP A 63 -17.04 -15.94 23.19
CA ASP A 63 -15.98 -15.06 22.68
C ASP A 63 -15.83 -13.76 23.49
N LEU A 64 -16.86 -13.36 24.25
CA LEU A 64 -16.87 -12.08 24.94
C LEU A 64 -15.78 -11.97 26.02
N PRO A 65 -15.56 -12.97 26.92
CA PRO A 65 -14.51 -12.87 27.93
C PRO A 65 -13.12 -12.61 27.34
N ALA A 66 -12.79 -13.26 26.21
CA ALA A 66 -11.50 -13.08 25.55
C ALA A 66 -11.34 -11.67 24.96
N LEU A 67 -12.42 -11.09 24.41
CA LEU A 67 -12.41 -9.70 23.93
C LEU A 67 -12.26 -8.70 25.08
N LEU A 68 -13.00 -8.90 26.16
CA LEU A 68 -12.92 -8.03 27.36
C LEU A 68 -11.55 -8.10 28.00
N GLU A 69 -10.94 -9.28 28.07
CA GLU A 69 -9.58 -9.45 28.61
C GLU A 69 -8.53 -8.73 27.74
N GLN A 70 -8.65 -8.80 26.41
CA GLN A 70 -7.76 -8.04 25.51
C GLN A 70 -7.95 -6.54 25.68
N ALA A 71 -9.19 -6.07 25.84
CA ALA A 71 -9.49 -4.66 26.02
C ALA A 71 -9.12 -4.12 27.41
N ALA A 72 -9.14 -4.97 28.45
CA ALA A 72 -8.73 -4.60 29.81
C ALA A 72 -7.27 -4.15 29.92
N ARG A 73 -6.45 -4.49 28.92
CA ARG A 73 -5.07 -4.03 28.84
C ARG A 73 -4.94 -2.56 28.39
N PHE A 74 -6.00 -1.99 27.82
CA PHE A 74 -6.01 -0.59 27.39
C PHE A 74 -6.17 0.34 28.59
N ARG A 75 -5.15 1.13 28.89
CA ARG A 75 -5.19 2.11 30.00
C ARG A 75 -6.10 3.29 29.65
N ALA A 76 -7.14 3.47 30.46
CA ALA A 76 -8.06 4.59 30.45
C ALA A 76 -8.79 4.64 31.81
N GLU A 77 -9.25 5.82 32.22
CA GLU A 77 -10.01 6.01 33.47
C GLU A 77 -11.33 5.21 33.46
N ASP A 78 -12.03 5.22 32.32
CA ASP A 78 -13.31 4.53 32.13
C ASP A 78 -13.16 3.03 31.80
N ARG A 79 -11.93 2.49 31.83
CA ARG A 79 -11.59 1.13 31.38
C ARG A 79 -12.58 0.10 31.91
N TRP A 80 -12.74 0.03 33.21
CA TRP A 80 -13.52 -1.02 33.86
C TRP A 80 -15.03 -0.79 33.72
N ALA A 81 -15.45 0.48 33.68
CA ALA A 81 -16.83 0.87 33.48
C ALA A 81 -17.33 0.47 32.08
N LEU A 82 -16.53 0.72 31.04
CA LEU A 82 -16.87 0.34 29.67
C LEU A 82 -17.03 -1.18 29.54
N LEU A 83 -16.06 -1.95 30.05
CA LEU A 83 -16.11 -3.41 29.96
C LEU A 83 -17.34 -3.98 30.66
N TYR A 84 -17.72 -3.39 31.79
CA TYR A 84 -18.92 -3.81 32.53
C TYR A 84 -20.19 -3.44 31.79
N ARG A 85 -20.26 -2.24 31.21
CA ARG A 85 -21.39 -1.79 30.39
C ARG A 85 -21.64 -2.73 29.21
N ILE A 86 -20.58 -3.11 28.49
CA ILE A 86 -20.67 -4.08 27.39
C ILE A 86 -21.15 -5.44 27.91
N LEU A 87 -20.53 -5.94 28.98
CA LEU A 87 -20.91 -7.22 29.57
C LEU A 87 -22.39 -7.23 30.00
N TRP A 88 -22.85 -6.17 30.64
CA TRP A 88 -24.24 -5.98 31.07
C TRP A 88 -25.21 -5.96 29.89
N ARG A 89 -24.94 -5.16 28.85
CA ARG A 89 -25.77 -5.10 27.63
C ARG A 89 -25.89 -6.46 26.95
N VAL A 90 -24.78 -7.18 26.80
CA VAL A 90 -24.76 -8.49 26.15
C VAL A 90 -25.51 -9.54 26.98
N CYS A 91 -25.36 -9.52 28.31
CA CYS A 91 -26.13 -10.41 29.19
C CYS A 91 -27.63 -10.07 29.19
N GLY A 92 -27.99 -8.81 28.96
CA GLY A 92 -29.36 -8.33 28.77
C GLY A 92 -29.95 -8.64 27.38
N GLY A 93 -29.21 -9.30 26.50
CA GLY A 93 -29.68 -9.74 25.17
C GLY A 93 -29.18 -8.90 23.99
N ASP A 94 -28.58 -7.74 24.24
CA ASP A 94 -28.04 -6.87 23.20
C ASP A 94 -26.62 -7.28 22.81
N ARG A 95 -26.53 -8.18 21.84
CA ARG A 95 -25.25 -8.66 21.31
C ARG A 95 -24.55 -7.65 20.40
N THR A 96 -25.24 -6.58 19.98
CA THR A 96 -24.64 -5.58 19.09
C THR A 96 -23.54 -4.80 19.78
N ALA A 97 -23.58 -4.68 21.12
CA ALA A 97 -22.51 -4.11 21.96
C ALA A 97 -21.15 -4.82 21.81
N MET A 98 -21.11 -6.03 21.21
CA MET A 98 -19.86 -6.71 20.87
C MET A 98 -19.33 -6.33 19.50
N LEU A 99 -20.13 -5.71 18.62
CA LEU A 99 -19.82 -5.51 17.21
C LEU A 99 -19.27 -4.10 16.96
N ALA A 100 -18.37 -3.97 15.97
CA ALA A 100 -17.72 -2.69 15.68
C ALA A 100 -18.67 -1.56 15.20
N GLY A 101 -19.91 -1.89 14.80
CA GLY A 101 -20.92 -0.92 14.38
C GLY A 101 -21.70 -0.27 15.53
N ASP A 102 -21.67 -0.85 16.73
CA ASP A 102 -22.25 -0.24 17.93
C ASP A 102 -21.24 0.74 18.56
N PRO A 103 -21.67 1.84 19.22
CA PRO A 103 -20.75 2.77 19.89
C PRO A 103 -19.81 2.10 20.91
N ASP A 104 -20.33 1.22 21.78
CA ASP A 104 -19.52 0.52 22.78
C ASP A 104 -18.66 -0.56 22.13
N GLY A 105 -19.21 -1.29 21.16
CA GLY A 105 -18.47 -2.34 20.45
C GLY A 105 -17.37 -1.78 19.53
N GLY A 106 -17.57 -0.60 18.95
CA GLY A 106 -16.57 0.16 18.20
C GLY A 106 -15.43 0.64 19.11
N GLU A 107 -15.75 1.14 20.30
CA GLU A 107 -14.76 1.47 21.34
C GLU A 107 -13.95 0.23 21.76
N LEU A 108 -14.63 -0.89 22.06
CA LEU A 108 -14.00 -2.15 22.43
C LEU A 108 -12.95 -2.59 21.41
N HIS A 109 -13.32 -2.64 20.12
CA HIS A 109 -12.42 -3.05 19.05
C HIS A 109 -11.28 -2.07 18.83
N ARG A 110 -11.53 -0.76 18.99
CA ARG A 110 -10.48 0.25 18.91
C ARG A 110 -9.43 0.05 20.00
N ARG A 111 -9.86 -0.19 21.25
CA ARG A 111 -8.98 -0.48 22.38
C ARG A 111 -8.16 -1.75 22.15
N ILE A 112 -8.79 -2.82 21.69
CA ILE A 112 -8.09 -4.07 21.33
C ILE A 112 -7.03 -3.82 20.24
N LYS A 113 -7.37 -3.07 19.20
CA LYS A 113 -6.42 -2.72 18.12
C LYS A 113 -5.24 -1.91 18.64
N ALA A 114 -5.48 -0.96 19.54
CA ALA A 114 -4.43 -0.15 20.17
C ALA A 114 -3.51 -1.01 21.05
N VAL A 115 -4.05 -1.92 21.87
CA VAL A 115 -3.28 -2.88 22.68
C VAL A 115 -2.41 -3.78 21.80
N ARG A 116 -2.97 -4.35 20.72
CA ARG A 116 -2.20 -5.19 19.78
C ARG A 116 -1.06 -4.42 19.11
N ARG A 117 -1.32 -3.17 18.73
CA ARG A 117 -0.29 -2.30 18.16
C ARG A 117 0.82 -2.00 19.16
N GLU A 118 0.47 -1.73 20.42
CA GLU A 118 1.44 -1.49 21.48
C GLU A 118 2.29 -2.73 21.78
N ALA A 119 1.69 -3.93 21.82
CA ALA A 119 2.43 -5.18 21.96
C ALA A 119 3.39 -5.41 20.77
N HIS A 120 2.96 -5.08 19.55
CA HIS A 120 3.85 -5.11 18.39
C HIS A 120 5.00 -4.10 18.49
N HIS A 121 4.74 -2.89 19.00
CA HIS A 121 5.79 -1.90 19.26
C HIS A 121 6.81 -2.43 20.28
N LEU A 122 6.35 -3.06 21.36
CA LEU A 122 7.25 -3.70 22.32
C LEU A 122 8.14 -4.76 21.64
N HIS A 123 7.59 -5.61 20.77
CA HIS A 123 8.41 -6.57 20.02
C HIS A 123 9.42 -5.91 19.06
N ALA A 124 9.02 -4.85 18.37
CA ALA A 124 9.82 -4.23 17.31
C ALA A 124 10.91 -3.30 17.84
N PHE A 125 10.65 -2.60 18.94
CA PHE A 125 11.48 -1.49 19.43
C PHE A 125 12.14 -1.76 20.77
N LEU A 126 11.85 -2.87 21.45
CA LEU A 126 12.64 -3.26 22.61
C LEU A 126 14.09 -3.51 22.18
N ARG A 127 15.03 -2.99 22.97
CA ARG A 127 16.47 -3.18 22.77
C ARG A 127 17.04 -3.74 24.05
N PHE A 128 17.60 -4.95 23.94
CA PHE A 128 18.36 -5.56 25.01
C PHE A 128 19.78 -5.00 24.99
N ARG A 129 20.25 -4.60 26.16
CA ARG A 129 21.64 -4.25 26.43
C ARG A 129 22.27 -5.42 27.15
N GLU A 130 23.41 -5.88 26.66
CA GLU A 130 24.17 -6.95 27.30
C GLU A 130 24.93 -6.40 28.51
N ARG A 131 25.04 -7.21 29.56
CA ARG A 131 25.82 -6.93 30.76
C ARG A 131 27.07 -7.79 30.78
N ASP A 132 28.11 -7.29 31.43
CA ASP A 132 29.30 -8.09 31.74
C ASP A 132 28.89 -9.38 32.46
N ALA A 133 29.30 -10.52 31.89
CA ALA A 133 29.03 -11.85 32.42
C ALA A 133 29.54 -12.03 33.85
N ALA A 134 30.59 -11.30 34.26
CA ALA A 134 31.12 -11.33 35.63
C ALA A 134 30.12 -10.81 36.68
N LEU A 135 29.14 -9.98 36.28
CA LEU A 135 28.11 -9.42 37.18
C LEU A 135 26.92 -10.36 37.42
N GLY A 136 26.90 -11.53 36.79
CA GLY A 136 25.83 -12.52 36.92
C GLY A 136 24.49 -12.09 36.30
N ALA A 137 23.45 -12.89 36.56
CA ALA A 137 22.11 -12.68 35.98
C ALA A 137 21.44 -11.38 36.48
N PRO A 138 20.60 -10.72 35.66
CA PRO A 138 20.27 -11.05 34.26
C PRO A 138 21.39 -10.67 33.28
N GLN A 139 21.61 -11.49 32.26
CA GLN A 139 22.59 -11.21 31.19
C GLN A 139 22.15 -10.03 30.33
N PHE A 140 20.86 -9.91 30.02
CA PHE A 140 20.33 -8.83 29.20
C PHE A 140 19.32 -7.98 29.96
N VAL A 141 19.36 -6.67 29.74
CA VAL A 141 18.42 -5.73 30.37
C VAL A 141 17.86 -4.79 29.32
N ALA A 142 16.57 -4.50 29.43
CA ALA A 142 15.89 -3.56 28.56
C ALA A 142 14.89 -2.70 29.34
N TRP A 143 14.75 -1.45 28.89
CA TRP A 143 13.72 -0.53 29.34
C TRP A 143 12.81 -0.18 28.18
N HIS A 144 11.50 -0.18 28.39
CA HIS A 144 10.53 0.25 27.39
C HIS A 144 9.35 1.01 28.00
N ASP A 145 9.09 2.19 27.48
CA ASP A 145 7.90 2.95 27.82
C ASP A 145 6.69 2.35 27.09
N THR A 146 5.61 2.04 27.81
CA THR A 146 4.40 1.45 27.22
C THR A 146 3.21 2.36 27.50
N ALA A 147 2.27 2.45 26.57
CA ALA A 147 0.98 3.14 26.79
C ALA A 147 -0.05 2.28 27.53
N HIS A 148 0.08 0.96 27.40
CA HIS A 148 -0.94 -0.02 27.76
C HIS A 148 -0.29 -1.23 28.45
N ASP A 149 -1.10 -2.06 29.09
CA ASP A 149 -0.65 -3.21 29.87
C ASP A 149 -0.32 -4.39 28.95
N VAL A 150 0.86 -4.36 28.31
CA VAL A 150 1.26 -5.36 27.29
C VAL A 150 2.54 -6.12 27.62
N LEU A 151 3.12 -5.88 28.80
CA LEU A 151 4.39 -6.49 29.20
C LEU A 151 4.31 -8.02 29.27
N ASP A 152 3.18 -8.56 29.72
CA ASP A 152 2.87 -9.99 29.75
C ASP A 152 2.90 -10.61 28.34
N LEU A 153 2.23 -9.96 27.39
CA LEU A 153 2.18 -10.40 26.00
C LEU A 153 3.57 -10.39 25.34
N GLY A 154 4.36 -9.35 25.63
CA GLY A 154 5.70 -9.20 25.08
C GLY A 154 6.71 -10.17 25.68
N ALA A 155 6.70 -10.32 26.99
CA ALA A 155 7.69 -11.12 27.71
C ALA A 155 7.61 -12.61 27.34
N GLU A 156 6.42 -13.16 27.11
CA GLU A 156 6.27 -14.52 26.57
C GLU A 156 6.93 -14.69 25.19
N HIS A 157 6.84 -13.68 24.33
CA HIS A 157 7.45 -13.70 23.01
C HIS A 157 8.98 -13.81 23.09
N PHE A 158 9.60 -13.03 23.99
CA PHE A 158 11.05 -13.05 24.18
C PHE A 158 11.52 -14.33 24.85
N ALA A 159 10.79 -14.84 25.86
CA ALA A 159 11.13 -16.10 26.54
C ALA A 159 11.21 -17.27 25.55
N LYS A 160 10.31 -17.33 24.57
CA LYS A 160 10.30 -18.38 23.54
C LYS A 160 11.46 -18.27 22.54
N ARG A 161 12.03 -17.08 22.32
CA ARG A 161 13.01 -16.81 21.25
C ARG A 161 14.45 -16.66 21.75
N MET A 162 14.64 -16.24 23.00
CA MET A 162 15.96 -16.02 23.60
C MET A 162 16.52 -17.25 24.33
N GLY A 163 15.94 -18.44 24.11
CA GLY A 163 16.47 -19.69 24.64
C GLY A 163 16.59 -19.68 26.17
N ARG A 164 17.80 -19.97 26.68
CA ARG A 164 18.10 -20.00 28.13
C ARG A 164 18.77 -18.72 28.65
N HIS A 165 18.92 -17.70 27.80
CA HIS A 165 19.53 -16.44 28.24
C HIS A 165 18.66 -15.78 29.30
N THR A 166 19.28 -15.30 30.37
CA THR A 166 18.57 -14.59 31.44
C THR A 166 18.40 -13.12 31.05
N TRP A 167 17.21 -12.58 31.29
CA TRP A 167 16.93 -11.21 30.89
C TRP A 167 15.90 -10.53 31.78
N LEU A 168 15.91 -9.20 31.76
CA LEU A 168 14.98 -8.34 32.47
C LEU A 168 14.44 -7.25 31.53
N VAL A 169 13.12 -7.11 31.49
CA VAL A 169 12.43 -6.02 30.78
C VAL A 169 11.62 -5.21 31.78
N ALA A 170 11.98 -3.95 31.95
CA ALA A 170 11.29 -3.02 32.82
C ALA A 170 10.48 -2.00 32.01
N THR A 171 9.30 -1.65 32.52
CA THR A 171 8.43 -0.58 32.05
C THR A 171 8.06 0.32 33.24
N PRO A 172 7.44 1.48 33.02
CA PRO A 172 6.96 2.32 34.12
C PRO A 172 6.05 1.59 35.12
N GLU A 173 5.25 0.63 34.65
CA GLU A 173 4.20 -0.03 35.43
C GLU A 173 4.60 -1.41 35.98
N GLY A 174 5.67 -2.01 35.46
CA GLY A 174 6.03 -3.37 35.86
C GLY A 174 7.37 -3.84 35.31
N VAL A 175 7.77 -5.02 35.79
CA VAL A 175 8.96 -5.71 35.33
C VAL A 175 8.65 -7.17 35.01
N ALA A 176 9.25 -7.66 33.94
CA ALA A 176 9.30 -9.07 33.57
C ALA A 176 10.75 -9.55 33.63
N ARG A 177 10.99 -10.65 34.35
CA ARG A 177 12.30 -11.29 34.50
C ARG A 177 12.23 -12.73 34.06
N PHE A 178 13.15 -13.14 33.20
CA PHE A 178 13.30 -14.52 32.79
C PHE A 178 14.61 -15.08 33.32
N ASP A 179 14.52 -16.18 34.09
CA ASP A 179 15.67 -16.83 34.73
C ASP A 179 16.29 -17.95 33.87
N GLY A 180 15.85 -18.09 32.62
CA GLY A 180 16.25 -19.17 31.71
C GLY A 180 15.30 -20.36 31.70
N GLN A 181 14.33 -20.40 32.62
CA GLN A 181 13.30 -21.45 32.68
C GLN A 181 11.89 -20.88 32.88
N ARG A 182 11.73 -19.94 33.80
CA ARG A 182 10.44 -19.37 34.22
C ARG A 182 10.44 -17.86 34.07
N LEU A 183 9.24 -17.37 33.77
CA LEU A 183 8.97 -15.96 33.62
C LEU A 183 8.30 -15.44 34.88
N HIS A 184 8.90 -14.42 35.47
CA HIS A 184 8.44 -13.78 36.69
C HIS A 184 7.97 -12.37 36.36
N TYR A 185 6.79 -12.02 36.84
CA TYR A 185 6.21 -10.69 36.65
C TYR A 185 5.99 -10.03 37.99
N GLN A 186 6.29 -8.74 38.05
CA GLN A 186 6.03 -7.92 39.22
C GLN A 186 5.43 -6.58 38.79
N ARG A 187 4.39 -6.16 39.51
CA ARG A 187 3.76 -4.84 39.41
C ARG A 187 3.45 -4.34 40.83
N PRO A 188 3.71 -3.05 41.14
CA PRO A 188 4.39 -2.06 40.29
C PRO A 188 5.87 -2.41 40.05
N CYS A 189 6.53 -1.71 39.12
CA CYS A 189 7.97 -1.84 38.90
C CYS A 189 8.75 -1.29 40.11
N PRO A 190 9.62 -2.08 40.77
CA PRO A 190 10.45 -1.58 41.86
C PRO A 190 11.36 -0.42 41.43
N ALA A 191 11.51 0.59 42.29
CA ALA A 191 12.22 1.83 41.96
C ALA A 191 13.72 1.62 41.66
N ASP A 192 14.35 0.67 42.35
CA ASP A 192 15.73 0.23 42.15
C ASP A 192 15.91 -0.43 40.77
N ILE A 193 15.01 -1.34 40.39
CA ILE A 193 15.03 -2.01 39.08
C ILE A 193 14.81 -0.98 37.96
N ARG A 194 13.90 -0.04 38.18
CA ARG A 194 13.65 1.05 37.24
C ARG A 194 14.91 1.89 37.00
N ALA A 195 15.53 2.39 38.07
CA ALA A 195 16.75 3.19 37.96
C ALA A 195 17.89 2.41 37.28
N PHE A 196 18.01 1.13 37.63
CA PHE A 196 19.00 0.22 37.04
C PHE A 196 18.79 0.02 35.52
N ALA A 197 17.57 -0.29 35.10
CA ALA A 197 17.27 -0.55 33.69
C ALA A 197 17.34 0.74 32.83
N GLU A 198 16.91 1.89 33.36
CA GLU A 198 17.02 3.17 32.67
C GLU A 198 18.48 3.62 32.47
N GLY A 199 19.36 3.37 33.46
CA GLY A 199 20.73 3.88 33.50
C GLY A 199 21.79 3.04 32.77
N LEU A 200 21.45 1.82 32.31
CA LEU A 200 22.43 0.91 31.72
C LEU A 200 22.94 1.43 30.36
N ARG A 201 24.26 1.46 30.14
CA ARG A 201 24.88 1.80 28.85
C ARG A 201 25.52 0.56 28.22
N ASP A 202 25.61 0.55 26.89
CA ASP A 202 26.14 -0.57 26.10
C ASP A 202 27.29 -0.09 25.21
N ASP A 203 28.42 -0.81 25.23
CA ASP A 203 29.60 -0.52 24.39
C ASP A 203 29.33 -0.79 22.89
N GLY A 204 28.33 -1.63 22.56
CA GLY A 204 27.89 -1.92 21.19
C GLY A 204 27.06 -0.80 20.54
N GLU A 205 26.66 0.21 21.30
CA GLU A 205 25.75 1.27 20.85
C GLU A 205 26.36 2.10 19.70
N ALA A 206 27.67 2.35 19.74
CA ALA A 206 28.38 3.14 18.74
C ALA A 206 28.37 2.47 17.34
N LEU A 207 28.55 1.15 17.28
CA LEU A 207 28.52 0.39 16.01
C LEU A 207 27.12 0.42 15.40
N TRP A 208 26.08 0.24 16.22
CA TRP A 208 24.70 0.34 15.78
C TRP A 208 24.34 1.74 15.26
N GLN A 209 24.72 2.79 15.98
CA GLN A 209 24.50 4.18 15.58
C GLN A 209 25.17 4.51 14.23
N ALA A 210 26.40 4.01 14.01
CA ALA A 210 27.10 4.15 12.74
C ALA A 210 26.36 3.42 11.60
N TYR A 211 25.95 2.17 11.84
CA TYR A 211 25.18 1.39 10.87
C TYR A 211 23.83 2.04 10.54
N TYR A 212 23.07 2.48 11.55
CA TYR A 212 21.77 3.14 11.39
C TYR A 212 21.89 4.40 10.53
N THR A 213 22.89 5.25 10.82
CA THR A 213 23.19 6.45 10.04
C THR A 213 23.51 6.12 8.58
N SER A 214 24.30 5.07 8.33
CA SER A 214 24.71 4.68 6.98
C SER A 214 23.57 4.11 6.12
N THR A 215 22.60 3.46 6.75
CA THR A 215 21.47 2.81 6.06
C THR A 215 20.23 3.69 5.96
N PHE A 216 20.21 4.84 6.65
CA PHE A 216 19.14 5.82 6.57
C PHE A 216 19.00 6.38 5.16
N ASN A 217 17.85 6.12 4.52
CA ASN A 217 17.55 6.62 3.19
C ASN A 217 16.69 7.89 3.26
N PRO A 218 17.27 9.10 3.07
CA PRO A 218 16.53 10.36 3.19
C PRO A 218 15.39 10.47 2.17
N ALA A 219 15.55 9.92 0.96
CA ALA A 219 14.53 9.98 -0.10
C ALA A 219 13.25 9.17 0.24
N ARG A 220 13.35 8.18 1.13
CA ARG A 220 12.21 7.37 1.58
C ARG A 220 11.57 7.87 2.88
N LEU A 221 12.09 8.96 3.45
CA LEU A 221 11.59 9.48 4.71
C LEU A 221 10.19 10.09 4.54
N ASN A 222 9.19 9.47 5.18
CA ASN A 222 7.90 10.07 5.44
C ASN A 222 7.74 10.30 6.96
N PRO A 223 7.90 11.54 7.47
CA PRO A 223 7.87 11.82 8.91
C PRO A 223 6.59 11.38 9.61
N LYS A 224 5.43 11.52 8.94
CA LYS A 224 4.13 11.15 9.52
C LYS A 224 4.01 9.64 9.68
N VAL A 225 4.43 8.89 8.67
CA VAL A 225 4.44 7.41 8.72
C VAL A 225 5.47 6.94 9.75
N MET A 226 6.66 7.54 9.78
CA MET A 226 7.69 7.20 10.75
C MET A 226 7.22 7.43 12.18
N LEU A 227 6.63 8.59 12.51
CA LEU A 227 6.10 8.88 13.85
C LEU A 227 4.92 7.99 14.24
N ASN A 228 4.11 7.55 13.26
CA ASN A 228 3.07 6.57 13.51
C ASN A 228 3.66 5.21 13.90
N HIS A 229 4.69 4.73 13.20
CA HIS A 229 5.28 3.43 13.51
C HIS A 229 6.24 3.47 14.69
N MET A 230 6.96 4.57 14.89
CA MET A 230 7.95 4.79 15.93
C MET A 230 7.72 6.15 16.61
N PRO A 231 6.73 6.24 17.52
CA PRO A 231 6.44 7.44 18.29
C PRO A 231 7.65 8.03 19.01
N ALA A 232 7.70 9.36 19.08
CA ALA A 232 8.84 10.11 19.65
C ALA A 232 9.15 9.76 21.11
N ARG A 233 8.15 9.34 21.90
CA ARG A 233 8.35 8.91 23.30
C ARG A 233 9.36 7.77 23.44
N PHE A 234 9.51 6.93 22.42
CA PHE A 234 10.44 5.80 22.45
C PHE A 234 11.90 6.23 22.21
N TRP A 235 12.12 7.39 21.57
CA TRP A 235 13.45 7.78 21.10
C TRP A 235 14.43 7.98 22.25
N LYS A 236 13.97 8.43 23.43
CA LYS A 236 14.82 8.60 24.62
C LYS A 236 15.57 7.32 25.01
N HIS A 237 14.98 6.15 24.75
CA HIS A 237 15.51 4.87 25.18
C HIS A 237 16.03 4.02 24.02
N LEU A 238 15.94 4.52 22.79
CA LEU A 238 16.53 3.89 21.61
C LEU A 238 17.96 4.39 21.39
N PRO A 239 18.91 3.49 21.08
CA PRO A 239 20.27 3.85 20.68
C PRO A 239 20.33 4.90 19.54
N GLU A 240 19.47 4.74 18.55
CA GLU A 240 19.38 5.63 17.39
C GLU A 240 18.59 6.92 17.65
N GLY A 241 17.87 6.99 18.78
CA GLY A 241 16.93 8.06 19.09
C GLY A 241 17.49 9.48 18.97
N PRO A 242 18.68 9.77 19.54
CA PRO A 242 19.33 11.08 19.44
C PRO A 242 19.68 11.48 18.00
N LEU A 243 19.87 10.52 17.09
CA LEU A 243 20.25 10.77 15.69
C LEU A 243 19.06 11.17 14.82
N ILE A 244 17.85 10.69 15.17
CA ILE A 244 16.64 10.83 14.33
C ILE A 244 16.34 12.31 13.99
N PRO A 245 16.33 13.27 14.94
CA PRO A 245 16.02 14.66 14.61
C PRO A 245 16.98 15.29 13.60
N ASP A 246 18.28 15.02 13.74
CA ASP A 246 19.32 15.51 12.83
C ASP A 246 19.20 14.87 11.45
N LEU A 247 19.03 13.54 11.37
CA LEU A 247 18.80 12.83 10.11
C LEU A 247 17.55 13.32 9.37
N MET A 248 16.47 13.60 10.08
CA MET A 248 15.25 14.19 9.52
C MET A 248 15.47 15.60 8.99
N SER A 249 16.24 16.42 9.72
CA SER A 249 16.58 17.78 9.31
C SER A 249 17.40 17.76 8.01
N ARG A 250 18.46 16.94 7.97
CA ARG A 250 19.32 16.77 6.79
C ARG A 250 18.56 16.24 5.57
N ALA A 251 17.61 15.34 5.77
CA ALA A 251 16.72 14.86 4.71
C ALA A 251 15.93 16.01 4.06
N ARG A 252 15.34 16.90 4.87
CA ARG A 252 14.60 18.08 4.41
C ARG A 252 15.50 19.14 3.76
N ALA A 253 16.74 19.29 4.24
CA ALA A 253 17.69 20.30 3.78
C ALA A 253 18.30 20.04 2.38
N GLY A 254 17.94 18.93 1.71
CA GLY A 254 18.35 18.69 0.31
C GLY A 254 18.71 17.25 -0.02
N GLN A 255 18.98 16.41 0.99
CA GLN A 255 19.34 15.01 0.77
C GLN A 255 18.18 14.16 0.21
N GLN A 256 16.93 14.59 0.41
CA GLN A 256 15.77 14.00 -0.30
C GLN A 256 15.83 14.20 -1.82
N ARG A 257 16.34 15.35 -2.29
CA ARG A 257 16.47 15.66 -3.72
C ARG A 257 17.60 14.89 -4.38
N LEU A 258 18.71 14.70 -3.66
CA LEU A 258 19.92 14.03 -4.15
C LEU A 258 19.88 12.51 -3.93
N ALA A 259 18.92 12.01 -3.15
CA ALA A 259 18.80 10.61 -2.74
C ALA A 259 20.08 10.01 -2.15
N GLN A 260 20.96 10.85 -1.61
CA GLN A 260 22.25 10.47 -1.01
C GLN A 260 22.50 11.26 0.27
N THR A 261 23.11 10.59 1.25
CA THR A 261 23.70 11.22 2.43
C THR A 261 24.92 12.04 2.01
N ALA A 262 25.08 13.26 2.55
CA ALA A 262 26.18 14.17 2.19
C ALA A 262 27.56 13.53 2.33
N ALA A 263 27.75 12.67 3.34
CA ALA A 263 28.97 11.91 3.56
C ALA A 263 29.38 11.01 2.38
N VAL A 264 28.43 10.53 1.56
CA VAL A 264 28.73 9.73 0.36
C VAL A 264 29.16 10.63 -0.80
N GLY A 265 28.60 11.84 -0.90
CA GLY A 265 28.94 12.82 -1.94
C GLY A 265 30.32 13.46 -1.75
N GLU A 266 30.82 13.50 -0.51
CA GLU A 266 32.16 14.02 -0.17
C GLU A 266 33.26 12.95 -0.23
N GLN A 267 32.91 11.67 -0.24
CA GLN A 267 33.91 10.63 -0.43
C GLN A 267 34.44 10.68 -1.86
N PRO A 268 35.77 10.71 -2.06
CA PRO A 268 36.35 10.59 -3.40
C PRO A 268 36.08 9.17 -3.89
N GLY A 269 34.92 8.97 -4.50
CA GLY A 269 34.56 7.71 -5.14
C GLY A 269 35.57 7.38 -6.23
N ARG A 270 35.84 6.09 -6.43
CA ARG A 270 36.62 5.65 -7.59
C ARG A 270 35.87 6.07 -8.85
N GLN A 271 36.42 7.04 -9.60
CA GLN A 271 35.83 7.47 -10.86
C GLN A 271 35.90 6.30 -11.85
N VAL A 272 34.75 5.69 -12.11
CA VAL A 272 34.62 4.73 -13.20
C VAL A 272 34.18 5.52 -14.43
N LEU A 273 35.13 5.79 -15.34
CA LEU A 273 34.86 6.43 -16.62
C LEU A 273 34.06 5.46 -17.50
N ILE A 274 32.74 5.56 -17.48
CA ILE A 274 31.84 4.79 -18.35
C ILE A 274 31.22 5.76 -19.35
N ALA A 275 31.38 5.47 -20.64
CA ALA A 275 30.72 6.21 -21.71
C ALA A 275 29.19 6.15 -21.55
N ARG A 276 28.47 7.23 -21.89
CA ARG A 276 27.02 7.37 -21.64
C ARG A 276 26.20 6.24 -22.26
N GLU A 277 26.68 5.63 -23.34
CA GLU A 277 26.06 4.49 -24.00
C GLU A 277 26.19 3.18 -23.19
N ARG A 278 27.21 3.07 -22.33
CA ARG A 278 27.48 1.89 -21.47
C ARG A 278 26.89 1.99 -20.06
N ALA A 279 26.37 3.16 -19.68
CA ALA A 279 25.83 3.43 -18.34
C ALA A 279 24.33 3.11 -18.19
N GLN A 280 23.63 2.76 -19.26
CA GLN A 280 22.24 2.31 -19.16
C GLN A 280 22.19 0.87 -18.64
N PRO A 281 21.32 0.55 -17.66
CA PRO A 281 21.13 -0.83 -17.24
C PRO A 281 20.71 -1.63 -18.47
N GLN A 282 21.51 -2.65 -18.83
CA GLN A 282 21.16 -3.65 -19.82
C GLN A 282 19.97 -4.46 -19.26
N ARG A 283 18.78 -3.89 -19.34
CA ARG A 283 17.56 -4.68 -19.23
C ARG A 283 17.64 -5.65 -20.40
N GLN A 284 17.57 -6.95 -20.13
CA GLN A 284 17.37 -7.95 -21.17
C GLN A 284 16.07 -7.56 -21.87
N LEU A 285 16.19 -6.83 -22.98
CA LEU A 285 15.05 -6.49 -23.81
C LEU A 285 14.56 -7.82 -24.40
N PRO A 286 13.26 -8.10 -24.33
CA PRO A 286 12.71 -9.32 -24.94
C PRO A 286 13.12 -9.38 -26.42
N SER A 287 13.63 -10.54 -26.85
CA SER A 287 14.12 -10.75 -28.22
C SER A 287 13.00 -10.74 -29.25
N SER A 288 11.76 -10.98 -28.84
CA SER A 288 10.55 -10.95 -29.67
C SER A 288 9.35 -10.42 -28.91
N LEU A 289 8.31 -10.00 -29.64
CA LEU A 289 7.10 -9.48 -29.03
C LEU A 289 6.36 -10.53 -28.20
N ASP A 290 6.39 -11.80 -28.61
CA ASP A 290 5.73 -12.92 -27.92
C ASP A 290 6.31 -13.20 -26.53
N THR A 291 7.60 -12.90 -26.35
CA THR A 291 8.32 -13.05 -25.08
C THR A 291 8.29 -11.78 -24.24
N CYS A 292 7.58 -10.73 -24.67
CA CYS A 292 7.54 -9.47 -23.96
C CYS A 292 6.86 -9.60 -22.59
N ARG A 293 7.57 -9.17 -21.54
CA ARG A 293 7.07 -9.16 -20.15
C ARG A 293 7.19 -7.78 -19.50
N ASN A 294 7.22 -6.71 -20.30
CA ASN A 294 7.53 -5.35 -19.85
C ASN A 294 6.40 -4.68 -19.02
N CYS A 295 5.18 -5.22 -19.03
CA CYS A 295 4.05 -4.74 -18.21
C CYS A 295 3.09 -5.89 -17.89
N ASP A 296 2.24 -5.78 -16.87
CA ASP A 296 1.44 -6.92 -16.41
C ASP A 296 0.31 -7.38 -17.36
N ILE A 297 0.01 -6.64 -18.43
CA ILE A 297 -1.07 -7.00 -19.38
C ILE A 297 -0.83 -8.37 -20.03
N TRP A 298 0.43 -8.78 -20.24
CA TRP A 298 0.75 -10.08 -20.86
C TRP A 298 0.19 -11.28 -20.09
N ARG A 299 -0.05 -11.15 -18.77
CA ARG A 299 -0.44 -12.27 -17.90
C ARG A 299 -1.82 -12.83 -18.25
N ASP A 300 -2.74 -11.93 -18.61
CA ASP A 300 -4.15 -12.25 -18.82
C ASP A 300 -4.56 -12.17 -20.31
N ALA A 301 -3.69 -11.64 -21.17
CA ALA A 301 -3.85 -11.67 -22.62
C ALA A 301 -3.55 -13.07 -23.17
N THR A 302 -4.18 -13.45 -24.28
CA THR A 302 -3.92 -14.75 -24.91
C THR A 302 -2.55 -14.75 -25.60
N GLN A 303 -2.24 -13.66 -26.29
CA GLN A 303 -1.00 -13.47 -27.04
C GLN A 303 -0.74 -11.98 -27.28
N ALA A 304 0.44 -11.66 -27.77
CA ALA A 304 0.69 -10.33 -28.31
C ALA A 304 0.10 -10.21 -29.71
N VAL A 305 -0.36 -9.01 -30.07
CA VAL A 305 -0.87 -8.70 -31.41
C VAL A 305 0.10 -7.70 -32.06
N PRO A 306 0.97 -8.15 -32.98
CA PRO A 306 1.86 -7.26 -33.72
C PRO A 306 1.07 -6.38 -34.71
N GLY A 307 1.73 -5.35 -35.23
CA GLY A 307 1.22 -4.65 -36.41
C GLY A 307 1.17 -5.56 -37.65
N GLN A 308 0.30 -5.22 -38.60
CA GLN A 308 0.12 -5.96 -39.84
C GLN A 308 0.04 -4.99 -41.03
N GLY A 309 0.81 -5.27 -42.08
CA GLY A 309 0.79 -4.53 -43.36
C GLY A 309 2.10 -4.67 -44.13
N PRO A 310 2.25 -3.97 -45.27
CA PRO A 310 3.49 -3.92 -46.03
C PRO A 310 4.65 -3.35 -45.19
N ALA A 311 5.86 -3.91 -45.36
CA ALA A 311 7.05 -3.48 -44.63
C ALA A 311 7.50 -2.04 -44.94
N GLN A 312 6.99 -1.43 -46.01
CA GLN A 312 7.30 -0.05 -46.42
C GLN A 312 6.02 0.74 -46.70
N ALA A 313 4.96 0.52 -45.93
CA ALA A 313 3.70 1.24 -46.11
C ALA A 313 3.88 2.75 -45.88
N SER A 314 3.49 3.58 -46.85
CA SER A 314 3.56 5.04 -46.75
C SER A 314 2.66 5.61 -45.65
N ILE A 315 1.55 4.91 -45.33
CA ILE A 315 0.60 5.29 -44.29
C ILE A 315 0.54 4.20 -43.20
N MET A 316 0.67 4.61 -41.95
CA MET A 316 0.49 3.76 -40.76
C MET A 316 -0.72 4.23 -39.93
N LEU A 317 -1.56 3.30 -39.49
CA LEU A 317 -2.66 3.55 -38.55
C LEU A 317 -2.32 3.00 -37.17
N VAL A 318 -2.48 3.82 -36.13
CA VAL A 318 -2.16 3.44 -34.75
C VAL A 318 -3.40 3.55 -33.86
N GLY A 319 -3.85 2.44 -33.28
CA GLY A 319 -4.92 2.38 -32.28
C GLY A 319 -4.43 2.34 -30.84
N GLU A 320 -5.35 2.08 -29.90
CA GLU A 320 -5.06 2.00 -28.46
C GLU A 320 -4.42 0.66 -28.07
N GLN A 321 -5.18 -0.43 -28.21
CA GLN A 321 -4.78 -1.79 -27.84
C GLN A 321 -5.62 -2.81 -28.64
N PRO A 322 -5.24 -4.09 -28.68
CA PRO A 322 -6.07 -5.15 -29.25
C PRO A 322 -7.37 -5.30 -28.45
N GLY A 323 -8.45 -5.69 -29.12
CA GLY A 323 -9.69 -6.12 -28.47
C GLY A 323 -9.76 -7.63 -28.30
N ASP A 324 -10.94 -8.09 -27.89
CA ASP A 324 -11.24 -9.51 -27.65
C ASP A 324 -11.00 -10.40 -28.88
N HIS A 325 -11.43 -9.95 -30.06
CA HIS A 325 -11.27 -10.70 -31.30
C HIS A 325 -9.82 -10.68 -31.79
N GLU A 326 -9.18 -9.51 -31.70
CA GLU A 326 -7.78 -9.32 -32.08
C GLU A 326 -6.84 -10.18 -31.23
N ASP A 327 -7.07 -10.26 -29.92
CA ASP A 327 -6.29 -11.08 -28.99
C ASP A 327 -6.37 -12.57 -29.31
N LEU A 328 -7.52 -13.07 -29.77
CA LEU A 328 -7.67 -14.48 -30.15
C LEU A 328 -7.08 -14.77 -31.53
N ALA A 329 -7.20 -13.85 -32.47
CA ALA A 329 -6.76 -14.05 -33.85
C ALA A 329 -5.30 -13.63 -34.12
N GLY A 330 -4.67 -12.88 -33.21
CA GLY A 330 -3.31 -12.36 -33.40
C GLY A 330 -3.20 -11.27 -34.46
N ARG A 331 -4.31 -10.60 -34.83
CA ARG A 331 -4.36 -9.61 -35.92
C ARG A 331 -5.04 -8.32 -35.48
N PRO A 332 -4.52 -7.12 -35.84
CA PRO A 332 -5.09 -5.86 -35.40
C PRO A 332 -6.35 -5.47 -36.20
N PHE A 333 -7.32 -4.83 -35.54
CA PHE A 333 -8.55 -4.28 -36.15
C PHE A 333 -9.35 -5.31 -36.97
N ILE A 334 -9.77 -6.41 -36.35
CA ILE A 334 -10.62 -7.42 -36.98
C ILE A 334 -12.00 -7.60 -36.31
N GLY A 335 -12.20 -7.01 -35.13
CA GLY A 335 -13.49 -7.01 -34.45
C GLY A 335 -14.44 -5.91 -34.95
N PRO A 336 -15.51 -5.60 -34.21
CA PRO A 336 -16.52 -4.61 -34.62
C PRO A 336 -15.93 -3.21 -34.92
N ALA A 337 -14.93 -2.78 -34.15
CA ALA A 337 -14.23 -1.52 -34.41
C ALA A 337 -13.42 -1.58 -35.72
N GLY A 338 -12.89 -2.75 -36.08
CA GLY A 338 -12.21 -3.00 -37.34
C GLY A 338 -13.15 -2.93 -38.55
N GLU A 339 -14.40 -3.38 -38.41
CA GLU A 339 -15.42 -3.25 -39.46
C GLU A 339 -15.79 -1.78 -39.75
N VAL A 340 -15.90 -0.97 -38.70
CA VAL A 340 -16.07 0.49 -38.83
C VAL A 340 -14.89 1.10 -39.56
N LEU A 341 -13.66 0.72 -39.18
CA LEU A 341 -12.45 1.19 -39.85
C LEU A 341 -12.41 0.77 -41.32
N ALA A 342 -12.79 -0.47 -41.64
CA ALA A 342 -12.83 -0.96 -43.02
C ALA A 342 -13.80 -0.16 -43.90
N ARG A 343 -14.99 0.17 -43.38
CA ARG A 343 -15.94 1.05 -44.09
C ARG A 343 -15.38 2.47 -44.26
N ALA A 344 -14.72 3.01 -43.24
CA ALA A 344 -14.13 4.34 -43.31
C ALA A 344 -12.97 4.40 -44.32
N LEU A 345 -12.15 3.35 -44.39
CA LEU A 345 -11.09 3.20 -45.38
C LEU A 345 -11.65 3.15 -46.80
N ALA A 346 -12.68 2.34 -47.04
CA ALA A 346 -13.36 2.27 -48.33
C ALA A 346 -13.95 3.64 -48.74
N ALA A 347 -14.58 4.35 -47.81
CA ALA A 347 -15.12 5.70 -48.06
C ALA A 347 -14.02 6.74 -48.36
N ALA A 348 -12.82 6.56 -47.80
CA ALA A 348 -11.65 7.39 -48.07
C ALA A 348 -10.84 6.95 -49.31
N GLY A 349 -11.25 5.89 -50.02
CA GLY A 349 -10.53 5.36 -51.17
C GLY A 349 -9.21 4.66 -50.84
N LEU A 350 -9.00 4.26 -49.58
CA LEU A 350 -7.79 3.58 -49.13
C LEU A 350 -7.98 2.05 -49.09
N SER A 351 -7.04 1.31 -49.67
CA SER A 351 -6.99 -0.15 -49.52
C SER A 351 -6.31 -0.52 -48.21
N ARG A 352 -6.95 -1.38 -47.39
CA ARG A 352 -6.37 -1.88 -46.14
C ARG A 352 -5.01 -2.56 -46.36
N ASP A 353 -4.84 -3.27 -47.47
CA ASP A 353 -3.63 -4.04 -47.76
C ASP A 353 -2.43 -3.15 -48.13
N ALA A 354 -2.66 -1.87 -48.43
CA ALA A 354 -1.62 -0.87 -48.67
C ALA A 354 -1.16 -0.16 -47.38
N LEU A 355 -1.80 -0.43 -46.24
CA LEU A 355 -1.57 0.26 -44.97
C LEU A 355 -0.87 -0.65 -43.96
N TYR A 356 -0.13 -0.04 -43.04
CA TYR A 356 0.36 -0.73 -41.84
C TYR A 356 -0.53 -0.40 -40.64
N LEU A 357 -1.22 -1.38 -40.08
CA LEU A 357 -2.13 -1.19 -38.95
C LEU A 357 -1.50 -1.75 -37.68
N THR A 358 -1.52 -0.98 -36.60
CA THR A 358 -0.94 -1.39 -35.32
C THR A 358 -1.64 -0.71 -34.12
N ASN A 359 -1.23 -1.05 -32.90
CA ASN A 359 -1.70 -0.43 -31.67
C ASN A 359 -0.54 0.07 -30.80
N ALA A 360 -0.79 1.09 -29.97
CA ALA A 360 0.19 1.59 -29.01
C ALA A 360 0.58 0.54 -27.96
N VAL A 361 -0.40 -0.24 -27.48
CA VAL A 361 -0.19 -1.39 -26.59
C VAL A 361 -0.41 -2.68 -27.37
N LYS A 362 0.40 -3.72 -27.13
CA LYS A 362 0.42 -4.96 -27.92
C LYS A 362 -0.34 -6.15 -27.31
N HIS A 363 -0.81 -6.04 -26.07
CA HIS A 363 -1.59 -7.08 -25.40
C HIS A 363 -2.97 -6.55 -25.04
N PHE A 364 -3.99 -7.40 -25.04
CA PHE A 364 -5.34 -7.01 -24.69
C PHE A 364 -5.53 -6.92 -23.18
N LYS A 365 -5.83 -5.72 -22.69
CA LYS A 365 -6.21 -5.51 -21.29
C LYS A 365 -7.72 -5.58 -21.13
N TRP A 366 -8.16 -6.48 -20.24
CA TRP A 366 -9.58 -6.71 -19.99
C TRP A 366 -9.87 -7.04 -18.52
N GLU A 367 -11.14 -6.90 -18.15
CA GLU A 367 -11.68 -7.27 -16.85
C GLU A 367 -12.80 -8.31 -17.06
N PRO A 368 -12.87 -9.36 -16.22
CA PRO A 368 -13.95 -10.34 -16.30
C PRO A 368 -15.30 -9.68 -15.97
N ARG A 369 -16.30 -9.89 -16.84
CA ARG A 369 -17.67 -9.45 -16.63
C ARG A 369 -18.61 -10.66 -16.58
N GLY A 370 -19.14 -10.97 -15.40
CA GLY A 370 -20.03 -12.11 -15.11
C GLY A 370 -19.75 -12.71 -13.72
N GLY A 371 -20.77 -13.20 -12.99
CA GLY A 371 -20.65 -13.67 -11.61
C GLY A 371 -19.83 -14.97 -11.42
N PRO A 372 -19.53 -15.37 -10.17
CA PRO A 372 -18.59 -16.46 -9.83
C PRO A 372 -19.05 -17.87 -10.24
N THR A 373 -20.25 -18.02 -10.80
CA THR A 373 -20.83 -19.31 -11.20
C THR A 373 -21.46 -19.21 -12.59
N GLY A 374 -20.74 -19.63 -13.63
CA GLY A 374 -21.35 -20.02 -14.90
C GLY A 374 -20.66 -19.49 -16.16
N ARG A 375 -19.89 -20.38 -16.82
CA ARG A 375 -19.67 -20.60 -18.27
C ARG A 375 -19.68 -19.46 -19.32
N SER A 376 -19.79 -18.18 -18.97
CA SER A 376 -19.63 -17.07 -19.93
C SER A 376 -19.13 -15.80 -19.21
N ALA A 377 -17.88 -15.85 -18.74
CA ALA A 377 -17.17 -14.64 -18.34
C ALA A 377 -16.79 -13.89 -19.63
N THR A 378 -17.49 -12.78 -19.91
CA THR A 378 -17.18 -11.94 -21.08
C THR A 378 -15.97 -11.05 -20.77
N ARG A 379 -15.03 -10.94 -21.71
CA ARG A 379 -13.82 -10.11 -21.55
C ARG A 379 -14.14 -8.66 -21.86
N LYS A 380 -14.30 -7.83 -20.82
CA LYS A 380 -14.61 -6.41 -21.00
C LYS A 380 -13.32 -5.61 -21.14
N HIS A 381 -13.16 -4.91 -22.26
CA HIS A 381 -12.03 -4.00 -22.50
C HIS A 381 -11.81 -3.01 -21.34
N ALA A 382 -10.56 -2.88 -20.88
CA ALA A 382 -10.12 -1.89 -19.91
C ALA A 382 -8.98 -1.03 -20.47
N THR A 383 -9.04 0.28 -20.30
CA THR A 383 -8.06 1.22 -20.87
C THR A 383 -6.65 1.01 -20.28
N PRO A 384 -5.59 1.03 -21.11
CA PRO A 384 -4.21 0.97 -20.64
C PRO A 384 -3.86 2.13 -19.70
N LYS A 385 -3.11 1.84 -18.65
CA LYS A 385 -2.55 2.84 -17.72
C LYS A 385 -1.35 3.55 -18.38
N PRO A 386 -1.03 4.78 -17.97
CA PRO A 386 0.16 5.51 -18.46
C PRO A 386 1.46 4.70 -18.40
N ALA A 387 1.67 3.89 -17.34
CA ALA A 387 2.85 3.05 -17.21
C ALA A 387 2.88 1.89 -18.24
N GLU A 388 1.73 1.33 -18.60
CA GLU A 388 1.60 0.23 -19.57
C GLU A 388 1.88 0.74 -20.99
N ILE A 389 1.36 1.93 -21.33
CA ILE A 389 1.65 2.61 -22.61
C ILE A 389 3.16 2.85 -22.75
N ARG A 390 3.79 3.44 -21.72
CA ARG A 390 5.24 3.67 -21.72
C ARG A 390 6.05 2.38 -21.83
N ALA A 391 5.64 1.31 -21.17
CA ALA A 391 6.32 0.02 -21.24
C ALA A 391 6.25 -0.62 -22.64
N CYS A 392 5.16 -0.36 -23.38
CA CYS A 392 4.95 -0.88 -24.73
C CYS A 392 5.51 0.02 -25.83
N HIS A 393 5.80 1.29 -25.54
CA HIS A 393 6.27 2.29 -26.51
C HIS A 393 7.43 1.80 -27.38
N GLY A 394 8.41 1.10 -26.79
CA GLY A 394 9.56 0.59 -27.54
C GLY A 394 9.21 -0.34 -28.70
N TRP A 395 8.06 -1.04 -28.64
CA TRP A 395 7.57 -1.85 -29.75
C TRP A 395 6.93 -1.00 -30.86
N LEU A 396 6.15 0.02 -30.50
CA LEU A 396 5.58 0.94 -31.49
C LEU A 396 6.69 1.73 -32.19
N ASP A 397 7.66 2.25 -31.43
CA ASP A 397 8.80 2.98 -31.99
C ASP A 397 9.64 2.09 -32.92
N LYS A 398 9.83 0.81 -32.57
CA LYS A 398 10.45 -0.17 -33.47
C LYS A 398 9.68 -0.30 -34.78
N GLU A 399 8.36 -0.50 -34.74
CA GLU A 399 7.53 -0.60 -35.95
C GLU A 399 7.57 0.68 -36.79
N VAL A 400 7.50 1.86 -36.16
CA VAL A 400 7.57 3.15 -36.86
C VAL A 400 8.93 3.32 -37.56
N ARG A 401 10.03 2.89 -36.93
CA ARG A 401 11.36 2.93 -37.52
C ARG A 401 11.55 1.92 -38.66
N GLU A 402 11.02 0.71 -38.50
CA GLU A 402 11.14 -0.36 -39.51
C GLU A 402 10.27 -0.10 -40.74
N VAL A 403 9.02 0.33 -40.54
CA VAL A 403 8.08 0.65 -41.63
C VAL A 403 8.42 1.99 -42.29
N ASN A 404 8.96 2.93 -41.51
CA ASN A 404 9.27 4.30 -41.91
C ASN A 404 8.14 5.01 -42.67
N PRO A 405 6.92 5.07 -42.12
CA PRO A 405 5.78 5.67 -42.80
C PRO A 405 5.97 7.18 -42.97
N ARG A 406 5.46 7.74 -44.08
CA ARG A 406 5.45 9.19 -44.34
C ARG A 406 4.31 9.88 -43.58
N VAL A 407 3.20 9.17 -43.42
CA VAL A 407 1.99 9.64 -42.75
C VAL A 407 1.56 8.64 -41.67
N ILE A 408 1.23 9.12 -40.47
CA ILE A 408 0.68 8.31 -39.38
C ILE A 408 -0.66 8.89 -38.95
N VAL A 409 -1.69 8.04 -38.90
CA VAL A 409 -3.00 8.42 -38.35
C VAL A 409 -3.15 7.82 -36.95
N ALA A 410 -3.17 8.70 -35.95
CA ALA A 410 -3.40 8.35 -34.55
C ALA A 410 -4.91 8.25 -34.29
N LEU A 411 -5.40 7.03 -34.05
CA LEU A 411 -6.80 6.75 -33.75
C LEU A 411 -7.04 6.90 -32.24
N GLY A 412 -7.37 8.12 -31.83
CA GLY A 412 -7.67 8.48 -30.45
C GLY A 412 -6.46 8.87 -29.59
N ARG A 413 -6.75 9.19 -28.32
CA ARG A 413 -5.81 9.83 -27.39
C ARG A 413 -4.59 8.97 -27.07
N THR A 414 -4.79 7.68 -26.84
CA THR A 414 -3.72 6.76 -26.43
C THR A 414 -2.67 6.58 -27.53
N ALA A 415 -3.12 6.43 -28.78
CA ALA A 415 -2.25 6.38 -29.94
C ALA A 415 -1.42 7.66 -30.08
N LEU A 416 -2.07 8.83 -30.01
CA LEU A 416 -1.40 10.12 -30.09
C LEU A 416 -0.38 10.33 -28.96
N ALA A 417 -0.76 10.00 -27.73
CA ALA A 417 0.13 10.11 -26.57
C ALA A 417 1.38 9.25 -26.72
N SER A 418 1.22 8.03 -27.24
CA SER A 418 2.34 7.13 -27.50
C SER A 418 3.27 7.69 -28.57
N LEU A 419 2.72 8.20 -29.68
CA LEU A 419 3.52 8.77 -30.78
C LEU A 419 4.26 10.05 -30.41
N LEU A 420 3.68 10.89 -29.54
CA LEU A 420 4.30 12.14 -29.07
C LEU A 420 5.16 11.95 -27.81
N GLU A 421 5.35 10.71 -27.37
CA GLU A 421 6.06 10.35 -26.12
C GLU A 421 5.53 11.06 -24.86
N VAL A 422 4.25 11.46 -24.87
CA VAL A 422 3.61 12.10 -23.72
C VAL A 422 3.23 11.03 -22.70
N HIS A 423 3.93 11.06 -21.56
CA HIS A 423 3.87 10.01 -20.54
C HIS A 423 2.50 9.79 -19.90
N ASP A 424 1.59 10.77 -19.97
CA ASP A 424 0.22 10.69 -19.45
C ASP A 424 -0.76 11.20 -20.51
N PRO A 425 -1.54 10.31 -21.16
CA PRO A 425 -2.49 10.70 -22.19
C PRO A 425 -3.49 11.77 -21.72
N GLN A 426 -3.85 11.81 -20.44
CA GLN A 426 -4.82 12.80 -19.93
C GLN A 426 -4.34 14.24 -20.03
N ARG A 427 -3.02 14.47 -20.16
CA ARG A 427 -2.44 15.80 -20.40
C ARG A 427 -2.64 16.28 -21.83
N LEU A 428 -3.03 15.39 -22.75
CA LEU A 428 -3.33 15.74 -24.13
C LEU A 428 -4.81 16.05 -24.31
N ARG A 429 -5.07 17.31 -24.68
CA ARG A 429 -6.35 17.74 -25.22
C ARG A 429 -6.37 17.41 -26.71
N LEU A 430 -7.14 16.39 -27.08
CA LEU A 430 -7.32 15.93 -28.46
C LEU A 430 -7.68 17.08 -29.42
N ALA A 431 -8.53 18.00 -28.96
CA ALA A 431 -8.97 19.18 -29.73
C ALA A 431 -7.80 20.03 -30.25
N ASP A 432 -6.67 20.07 -29.53
CA ASP A 432 -5.50 20.88 -29.91
C ASP A 432 -4.77 20.29 -31.14
N PHE A 433 -5.02 19.01 -31.45
CA PHE A 433 -4.34 18.23 -32.50
C PHE A 433 -5.30 17.73 -33.60
N THR A 434 -6.60 17.91 -33.44
CA THR A 434 -7.61 17.53 -34.44
C THR A 434 -7.82 18.65 -35.46
N GLY A 435 -8.22 18.28 -36.68
CA GLY A 435 -8.63 19.22 -37.74
C GLY A 435 -7.51 19.72 -38.65
N ARG A 436 -6.23 19.50 -38.31
CA ARG A 436 -5.10 19.79 -39.21
C ARG A 436 -3.93 18.84 -39.01
N PRO A 437 -3.29 18.38 -40.09
CA PRO A 437 -2.07 17.58 -40.00
C PRO A 437 -0.91 18.40 -39.43
N PHE A 438 0.00 17.76 -38.70
CA PHE A 438 1.21 18.40 -38.19
C PHE A 438 2.43 17.51 -38.34
N ARG A 439 3.63 18.10 -38.29
CA ARG A 439 4.89 17.37 -38.45
C ARG A 439 5.44 16.92 -37.10
N HIS A 440 5.82 15.65 -37.01
CA HIS A 440 6.54 15.09 -35.85
C HIS A 440 7.61 14.11 -36.34
N LEU A 441 8.85 14.31 -35.91
CA LEU A 441 10.01 13.46 -36.27
C LEU A 441 10.09 13.14 -37.78
N GLY A 442 9.86 14.16 -38.63
CA GLY A 442 9.95 14.03 -40.08
C GLY A 442 8.74 13.37 -40.76
N ARG A 443 7.65 13.11 -40.02
CA ARG A 443 6.42 12.46 -40.52
C ARG A 443 5.21 13.37 -40.34
N TRP A 444 4.21 13.19 -41.20
CA TRP A 444 2.90 13.80 -41.00
C TRP A 444 2.09 13.00 -39.99
N ILE A 445 1.50 13.68 -39.01
CA ILE A 445 0.59 13.07 -38.03
C ILE A 445 -0.81 13.66 -38.22
N LEU A 446 -1.79 12.78 -38.32
CA LEU A 446 -3.22 13.11 -38.29
C LEU A 446 -3.88 12.45 -37.10
N VAL A 447 -4.92 13.08 -36.57
CA VAL A 447 -5.62 12.59 -35.40
C VAL A 447 -7.08 12.37 -35.77
N GLY A 448 -7.53 11.12 -35.67
CA GLY A 448 -8.91 10.70 -35.93
C GLY A 448 -9.56 10.12 -34.67
N PRO A 449 -10.90 10.11 -34.57
CA PRO A 449 -11.57 9.41 -33.50
C PRO A 449 -11.35 7.90 -33.60
N HIS A 450 -11.21 7.23 -32.45
CA HIS A 450 -11.04 5.78 -32.44
C HIS A 450 -12.35 5.10 -32.92
N PRO A 451 -12.32 4.08 -33.80
CA PRO A 451 -13.53 3.44 -34.33
C PRO A 451 -14.49 2.88 -33.26
N ALA A 452 -13.94 2.35 -32.16
CA ALA A 452 -14.73 1.92 -31.00
C ALA A 452 -15.47 3.05 -30.25
N ALA A 453 -15.10 4.32 -30.45
CA ALA A 453 -15.86 5.47 -29.92
C ALA A 453 -17.12 5.71 -30.76
N ILE A 454 -17.05 5.49 -32.08
CA ILE A 454 -18.19 5.60 -33.00
C ILE A 454 -19.26 4.58 -32.64
N LEU A 455 -18.87 3.34 -32.32
CA LEU A 455 -19.80 2.28 -31.89
C LEU A 455 -20.46 2.53 -30.53
N ARG A 456 -19.81 3.30 -29.65
CA ARG A 456 -20.28 3.56 -28.29
C ARG A 456 -21.06 4.87 -28.17
N ALA A 457 -21.04 5.71 -29.20
CA ALA A 457 -21.75 6.98 -29.21
C ALA A 457 -23.27 6.72 -29.24
N GLN A 458 -23.98 7.27 -28.26
CA GLN A 458 -25.45 7.26 -28.25
C GLN A 458 -25.98 8.28 -29.27
N ASP A 459 -25.34 9.45 -29.33
CA ASP A 459 -25.59 10.53 -30.30
C ASP A 459 -24.26 11.01 -30.94
N GLY A 460 -24.31 11.50 -32.17
CA GLY A 460 -23.13 12.08 -32.86
C GLY A 460 -22.15 11.07 -33.47
N GLY A 461 -22.50 9.77 -33.50
CA GLY A 461 -21.67 8.73 -34.13
C GLY A 461 -21.39 8.98 -35.62
N ALA A 462 -22.38 9.49 -36.37
CA ALA A 462 -22.20 9.86 -37.78
C ALA A 462 -21.14 10.95 -37.97
N ALA A 463 -21.18 12.03 -37.17
CA ALA A 463 -20.18 13.09 -37.23
C ALA A 463 -18.76 12.60 -36.87
N LEU A 464 -18.64 11.69 -35.90
CA LEU A 464 -17.36 11.04 -35.59
C LEU A 464 -16.88 10.16 -36.74
N TYR A 465 -17.78 9.44 -37.41
CA TYR A 465 -17.45 8.65 -38.60
C TYR A 465 -16.97 9.54 -39.74
N ASP A 466 -17.65 10.64 -40.03
CA ASP A 466 -17.25 11.59 -41.06
C ASP A 466 -15.88 12.21 -40.75
N THR A 467 -15.62 12.54 -39.47
CA THR A 467 -14.30 13.04 -39.04
C THR A 467 -13.20 11.99 -39.26
N LEU A 468 -13.49 10.71 -39.02
CA LEU A 468 -12.54 9.62 -39.30
C LEU A 468 -12.26 9.50 -40.81
N VAL A 469 -13.31 9.53 -41.65
CA VAL A 469 -13.16 9.47 -43.11
C VAL A 469 -12.35 10.66 -43.62
N GLN A 470 -12.60 11.87 -43.13
CA GLN A 470 -11.84 13.08 -43.48
C GLN A 470 -10.35 12.95 -43.12
N ALA A 471 -10.04 12.44 -41.91
CA ALA A 471 -8.65 12.22 -41.51
C ALA A 471 -7.94 11.18 -42.40
N LEU A 472 -8.65 10.14 -42.83
CA LEU A 472 -8.11 9.11 -43.73
C LEU A 472 -7.92 9.64 -45.15
N ALA A 473 -8.86 10.41 -45.68
CA ALA A 473 -8.76 11.03 -47.00
C ALA A 473 -7.60 12.04 -47.05
N GLU A 474 -7.42 12.84 -45.99
CA GLU A 474 -6.30 13.76 -45.88
C GLU A 474 -4.95 13.03 -45.78
N ALA A 475 -4.91 11.86 -45.12
CA ALA A 475 -3.72 11.02 -45.10
C ALA A 475 -3.35 10.51 -46.51
N ALA A 476 -4.34 10.14 -47.32
CA ALA A 476 -4.14 9.73 -48.72
C ALA A 476 -3.61 10.89 -49.58
N ARG A 477 -4.15 12.10 -49.39
CA ARG A 477 -3.69 13.32 -50.08
C ARG A 477 -2.23 13.63 -49.75
N LEU A 478 -1.86 13.60 -48.47
CA LEU A 478 -0.49 13.84 -48.02
C LEU A 478 0.49 12.77 -48.50
N GLN A 479 0.06 11.51 -48.60
CA GLN A 479 0.86 10.46 -49.20
C GLN A 479 1.26 10.83 -50.63
N GLN A 480 0.29 11.19 -51.48
CA GLN A 480 0.51 11.56 -52.88
C GLN A 480 1.46 12.77 -53.00
N GLU A 481 1.23 13.85 -52.24
CA GLU A 481 2.09 15.03 -52.27
C GLU A 481 3.55 14.71 -51.92
N THR A 482 3.75 13.80 -50.97
CA THR A 482 5.10 13.41 -50.56
C THR A 482 5.76 12.52 -51.62
N GLU A 483 5.00 11.65 -52.28
CA GLU A 483 5.47 10.79 -53.39
C GLU A 483 5.85 11.62 -54.61
N ASP A 484 5.03 12.59 -54.99
CA ASP A 484 5.31 13.52 -56.09
C ASP A 484 6.54 14.40 -55.81
N SER A 485 6.68 14.90 -54.59
CA SER A 485 7.85 15.70 -54.18
C SER A 485 9.15 14.89 -54.18
N ALA A 486 9.08 13.59 -53.87
CA ALA A 486 10.25 12.71 -53.94
C ALA A 486 10.61 12.40 -55.40
N ALA A 487 9.62 12.15 -56.26
CA ALA A 487 9.83 11.90 -57.69
C ALA A 487 10.43 13.13 -58.42
N ALA A 488 10.08 14.35 -58.00
CA ALA A 488 10.62 15.58 -58.56
C ALA A 488 12.06 15.93 -58.13
N LEU A 489 12.60 15.25 -57.10
CA LEU A 489 13.99 15.45 -56.63
C LEU A 489 14.96 14.41 -57.21
N ASP A 490 14.44 13.26 -57.68
CA ASP A 490 15.22 12.16 -58.26
C ASP A 490 15.25 12.16 -59.81
N GLY A 491 14.52 13.07 -60.46
CA GLY A 491 14.51 13.29 -61.92
C GLY A 491 15.16 14.61 -62.30
#